data_AF-A0A7L9FGJ7-F1
#
_entry.id   AF-A0A7L9FGJ7-F1
#
_cell.length_a   1.000
_cell.length_b   1.000
_cell.length_c   1.000
_cell.angle_alpha   90.00
_cell.angle_beta   90.00
_cell.angle_gamma   90.00
#
_symmetry.space_group_name_H-M   'P 1'
#
loop_
_entity.id
_entity.type
_entity.pdbx_description
1 polymer ?
#
loop_
_entity_poly.entity_id
_entity_poly.type
_entity_poly.pdbx_seq_one_letter_code
_entity_poly.pdbx_strand_id
1 'polypeptide(L)'
;MPVRLRIRVRTEREVELVALLNSGYEAPFPQLLIPIDVAKELGLWPPEGSFEVTLETAGGPLRAWYYTRRAFVKVVAGDVESREVLTDIVISPRYGLSRPTPFGLARD
;
A
#
# COMPACT_ATOMS: atom_id res chain seq x y z
N MET A 1 -1.00 15.02 12.29
CA MET A 1 -0.60 15.48 10.94
C MET A 1 -0.42 14.24 10.06
N PRO A 2 -1.09 14.14 8.91
CA PRO A 2 -0.89 13.01 7.99
C PRO A 2 0.51 13.06 7.37
N VAL A 3 1.29 11.99 7.52
CA VAL A 3 2.63 11.88 6.89
C VAL A 3 2.49 11.11 5.58
N ARG A 4 2.91 11.73 4.48
CA ARG A 4 2.96 11.08 3.15
C ARG A 4 4.38 10.62 2.88
N LEU A 5 4.54 9.35 2.53
CA LEU A 5 5.83 8.74 2.24
C LEU A 5 5.82 8.23 0.81
N ARG A 6 6.87 8.55 0.05
CA ARG A 6 7.14 7.82 -1.19
C ARG A 6 7.74 6.48 -0.80
N ILE A 7 7.10 5.41 -1.26
CA ILE A 7 7.49 4.04 -0.96
C ILE A 7 7.67 3.26 -2.26
N ARG A 8 8.60 2.31 -2.22
CA ARG A 8 8.73 1.26 -3.23
C ARG A 8 8.23 -0.05 -2.63
N VAL A 9 7.29 -0.67 -3.33
CA VAL A 9 6.64 -1.92 -2.92
C VAL A 9 7.04 -2.99 -3.92
N ARG A 10 7.61 -4.08 -3.42
CA ARG A 10 8.16 -5.16 -4.23
C ARG A 10 7.57 -6.51 -3.85
N THR A 11 6.97 -7.16 -4.83
CA THR A 11 6.57 -8.57 -4.87
C THR A 11 7.45 -9.28 -5.92
N GLU A 12 6.85 -10.10 -6.80
CA GLU A 12 7.41 -10.47 -8.11
C GLU A 12 7.44 -9.27 -9.10
N ARG A 13 6.70 -8.22 -8.77
CA ARG A 13 6.64 -6.95 -9.51
C ARG A 13 6.97 -5.80 -8.56
N GLU A 14 7.28 -4.64 -9.10
CA GLU A 14 7.66 -3.48 -8.30
C GLU A 14 6.89 -2.24 -8.73
N VAL A 15 6.41 -1.48 -7.75
CA VAL A 15 5.69 -0.22 -7.93
C VAL A 15 6.19 0.81 -6.94
N GLU A 16 6.42 2.03 -7.41
CA GLU A 16 6.70 3.19 -6.55
C GLU A 16 5.47 4.08 -6.46
N LEU A 17 5.05 4.43 -5.23
CA LEU A 17 3.84 5.19 -4.97
C LEU A 17 3.95 6.06 -3.72
N VAL A 18 3.04 7.01 -3.56
CA VAL A 18 2.94 7.81 -2.33
C VAL A 18 1.87 7.22 -1.42
N ALA A 19 2.28 6.74 -0.26
CA ALA A 19 1.40 6.19 0.76
C ALA A 19 1.17 7.18 1.91
N LEU A 20 0.03 7.06 2.57
CA LEU A 20 -0.27 7.78 3.81
C LEU A 20 0.07 6.89 5.00
N LEU A 21 0.96 7.34 5.88
CA LEU A 21 1.25 6.65 7.13
C LEU A 21 0.07 6.80 8.08
N ASN A 22 -0.50 5.66 8.48
CA ASN A 22 -1.57 5.60 9.47
C ASN A 22 -1.02 5.06 10.80
N SER A 23 -0.92 5.91 11.81
CA SER A 23 -0.53 5.53 13.18
C SER A 23 -1.73 5.27 14.10
N GLY A 24 -2.96 5.43 13.62
CA GLY A 24 -4.19 5.17 14.38
C GLY A 24 -4.69 3.73 14.24
N TYR A 25 -3.93 2.89 13.54
CA TYR A 25 -4.20 1.46 13.37
C TYR A 25 -2.91 0.70 13.66
N GLU A 26 -3.02 -0.34 14.48
CA GLU A 26 -1.90 -1.21 14.84
C GLU A 26 -2.17 -2.63 14.37
N ALA A 27 -1.11 -3.28 13.90
CA ALA A 27 -1.11 -4.69 13.53
C ALA A 27 0.18 -5.33 14.04
N PRO A 28 0.21 -6.65 14.29
CA PRO A 28 1.42 -7.35 14.74
C PRO A 28 2.60 -7.25 13.78
N PHE A 29 2.31 -7.00 12.49
CA PHE A 29 3.30 -6.78 11.44
C PHE A 29 2.97 -5.50 10.67
N PRO A 30 3.98 -4.87 10.03
CA PRO A 30 3.75 -3.78 9.10
C PRO A 30 2.72 -4.19 8.05
N GLN A 31 1.75 -3.31 7.79
CA GLN A 31 0.62 -3.60 6.90
C GLN A 31 0.42 -2.46 5.92
N LEU A 32 0.20 -2.80 4.64
CA LEU A 32 -0.13 -1.85 3.60
C LEU A 32 -1.52 -2.16 3.02
N LEU A 33 -2.43 -1.20 3.19
CA LEU A 33 -3.74 -1.20 2.55
C LEU A 33 -3.61 -0.60 1.15
N ILE A 34 -3.88 -1.41 0.13
CA ILE A 34 -3.76 -1.02 -1.27
C ILE A 34 -5.09 -1.12 -2.02
N PRO A 35 -5.27 -0.28 -3.05
CA PRO A 35 -6.38 -0.39 -3.98
C PRO A 35 -6.16 -1.53 -5.00
N ILE A 36 -7.23 -1.95 -5.70
CA ILE A 36 -7.18 -3.06 -6.66
C ILE A 36 -6.26 -2.77 -7.86
N ASP A 37 -6.18 -1.53 -8.32
CA ASP A 37 -5.27 -1.13 -9.41
C ASP A 37 -3.81 -1.34 -9.04
N VAL A 38 -3.39 -0.89 -7.85
CA VAL A 38 -2.04 -1.17 -7.32
C VAL A 38 -1.83 -2.68 -7.14
N ALA A 39 -2.85 -3.41 -6.67
CA ALA A 39 -2.75 -4.86 -6.56
C ALA A 39 -2.51 -5.55 -7.92
N LYS A 40 -3.13 -5.07 -9.00
CA LYS A 40 -2.88 -5.56 -10.36
C LYS A 40 -1.45 -5.27 -10.80
N GLU A 41 -0.95 -4.07 -10.56
CA GLU A 41 0.43 -3.69 -10.89
C GLU A 41 1.46 -4.54 -10.12
N LEU A 42 1.16 -4.90 -8.87
CA LEU A 42 1.97 -5.79 -8.04
C LEU A 42 1.74 -7.29 -8.32
N GLY A 43 0.86 -7.65 -9.26
CA GLY A 43 0.57 -9.05 -9.59
C GLY A 43 -0.15 -9.82 -8.47
N LEU A 44 -0.87 -9.12 -7.59
CA LEU A 44 -1.67 -9.66 -6.49
C LEU A 44 -3.17 -9.68 -6.81
N TRP A 45 -3.54 -9.44 -8.07
CA TRP A 45 -4.93 -9.48 -8.53
C TRP A 45 -5.06 -10.27 -9.84
N PRO A 46 -5.97 -11.27 -9.95
CA PRO A 46 -6.94 -11.74 -8.95
C PRO A 46 -6.30 -12.20 -7.63
N PRO A 47 -6.99 -12.11 -6.48
CA PRO A 47 -6.38 -12.24 -5.16
C PRO A 47 -6.16 -13.72 -4.74
N GLU A 48 -5.46 -14.47 -5.59
CA GLU A 48 -5.13 -15.88 -5.37
C GLU A 48 -4.17 -16.07 -4.19
N GLY A 49 -4.46 -17.03 -3.31
CA GLY A 49 -3.65 -17.29 -2.11
C GLY A 49 -3.81 -16.25 -0.99
N SER A 50 -4.80 -15.37 -1.09
CA SER A 50 -5.21 -14.46 0.00
C SER A 50 -6.26 -15.09 0.90
N PHE A 51 -6.44 -14.51 2.08
CA PHE A 51 -7.60 -14.73 2.93
C PHE A 51 -8.63 -13.63 2.68
N GLU A 52 -9.88 -14.02 2.46
CA GLU A 52 -10.96 -13.05 2.49
C GLU A 52 -11.26 -12.65 3.94
N VAL A 53 -11.30 -11.34 4.19
CA VAL A 53 -11.54 -10.77 5.52
C VAL A 53 -12.63 -9.71 5.47
N THR A 54 -13.32 -9.52 6.59
CA THR A 54 -14.21 -8.37 6.81
C THR A 54 -13.55 -7.42 7.80
N LEU A 55 -13.35 -6.18 7.38
CA LEU A 55 -12.79 -5.11 8.21
C LEU A 55 -13.92 -4.24 8.74
N GLU A 56 -13.96 -4.03 10.04
CA GLU A 56 -14.85 -3.04 10.64
C GLU A 56 -14.29 -1.64 10.40
N THR A 57 -15.07 -0.80 9.73
CA THR A 57 -14.68 0.59 9.43
C THR A 57 -15.75 1.56 9.92
N ALA A 58 -15.41 2.84 10.06
CA ALA A 58 -16.41 3.87 10.40
C ALA A 58 -17.56 3.95 9.38
N GLY A 59 -17.33 3.53 8.13
CA GLY A 59 -18.33 3.42 7.07
C GLY A 59 -19.02 2.06 6.99
N GLY A 60 -18.99 1.27 8.06
CA GLY A 60 -19.52 -0.09 8.12
C GLY A 60 -18.54 -1.17 7.63
N PRO A 61 -18.95 -2.44 7.65
CA PRO A 61 -18.09 -3.57 7.28
C PRO A 61 -17.61 -3.46 5.84
N LEU A 62 -16.35 -3.87 5.62
CA LEU A 62 -15.68 -3.85 4.33
C LEU A 62 -15.04 -5.20 4.04
N ARG A 63 -15.51 -5.87 2.99
CA ARG A 63 -14.85 -7.05 2.44
C ARG A 63 -13.52 -6.67 1.79
N ALA A 64 -12.45 -7.38 2.14
CA ALA A 64 -11.10 -7.18 1.65
C ALA A 64 -10.34 -8.51 1.50
N TRP A 65 -9.17 -8.46 0.89
CA TRP A 65 -8.28 -9.63 0.72
C TRP A 65 -6.96 -9.40 1.41
N TYR A 66 -6.58 -10.34 2.27
CA TYR A 66 -5.42 -10.23 3.16
C TYR A 66 -4.34 -11.24 2.77
N TYR A 67 -3.13 -10.76 2.57
CA TYR A 67 -1.93 -11.55 2.37
C TYR A 67 -0.96 -11.36 3.52
N THR A 68 -0.48 -12.47 4.08
CA THR A 68 0.61 -12.42 5.06
C THR A 68 1.96 -12.26 4.36
N ARG A 69 2.79 -11.32 4.83
CA ARG A 69 4.22 -11.19 4.49
C ARG A 69 4.50 -11.31 2.98
N ARG A 70 3.76 -10.54 2.18
CA ARG A 70 3.70 -10.73 0.72
C ARG A 70 4.54 -9.74 -0.08
N ALA A 71 4.91 -8.62 0.53
CA ALA A 71 5.71 -7.59 -0.13
C ALA A 71 6.85 -7.11 0.76
N PHE A 72 7.95 -6.71 0.12
CA PHE A 72 8.97 -5.88 0.74
C PHE A 72 8.63 -4.42 0.46
N VAL A 73 8.71 -3.58 1.49
CA VAL A 73 8.45 -2.15 1.40
C VAL A 73 9.64 -1.37 1.94
N LYS A 74 10.02 -0.29 1.25
CA LYS A 74 10.98 0.70 1.73
C LYS A 74 10.54 2.11 1.37
N VAL A 75 11.01 3.07 2.16
CA VAL A 75 10.84 4.51 1.89
C VAL A 75 11.93 4.96 0.92
N VAL A 76 11.54 5.80 -0.05
CA VAL A 76 12.43 6.41 -1.04
C VAL A 76 12.41 7.92 -0.86
N ALA A 77 13.55 8.50 -0.48
CA ALA A 77 13.71 9.93 -0.19
C ALA A 77 14.89 10.52 -0.97
N GLY A 78 14.64 10.93 -2.21
CA GLY A 78 15.70 11.41 -3.09
C GLY A 78 16.63 10.28 -3.49
N ASP A 79 17.91 10.41 -3.14
CA ASP A 79 18.97 9.42 -3.33
C ASP A 79 19.14 8.45 -2.14
N VAL A 80 18.35 8.63 -1.07
CA VAL A 80 18.39 7.78 0.13
C VAL A 80 17.20 6.83 0.15
N GLU A 81 17.46 5.56 0.40
CA GLU A 81 16.45 4.52 0.62
C GLU A 81 16.53 3.97 2.05
N SER A 82 15.39 3.63 2.65
CA SER A 82 15.37 2.90 3.92
C SER A 82 15.68 1.42 3.73
N ARG A 83 15.91 0.70 4.83
CA ARG A 83 15.86 -0.77 4.82
C ARG A 83 14.52 -1.28 4.28
N GLU A 84 14.54 -2.44 3.64
CA GLU A 84 13.32 -3.16 3.28
C GLU A 84 12.69 -3.81 4.50
N VAL A 85 11.36 -3.81 4.53
CA VAL A 85 10.55 -4.42 5.58
C VAL A 85 9.51 -5.34 4.96
N LEU A 86 9.44 -6.57 5.44
CA LEU A 86 8.44 -7.54 5.03
C LEU A 86 7.08 -7.13 5.58
N THR A 87 6.10 -7.01 4.70
CA THR A 87 4.84 -6.30 4.93
C THR A 87 3.65 -7.16 4.51
N ASP A 88 2.61 -7.17 5.32
CA ASP A 88 1.31 -7.74 4.98
C ASP A 88 0.57 -6.84 3.99
N ILE A 89 -0.17 -7.42 3.06
CA ILE A 89 -0.94 -6.65 2.07
C ILE A 89 -2.43 -6.85 2.32
N VAL A 90 -3.17 -5.74 2.34
CA VAL A 90 -4.64 -5.74 2.36
C VAL A 90 -5.13 -5.07 1.10
N ILE A 91 -5.87 -5.80 0.27
CA ILE A 91 -6.47 -5.26 -0.94
C ILE A 91 -7.90 -4.86 -0.62
N SER A 92 -8.25 -3.60 -0.88
CA SER A 92 -9.59 -3.07 -0.68
C SER A 92 -10.20 -2.53 -1.98
N PRO A 93 -11.49 -2.80 -2.25
CA PRO A 93 -12.20 -2.24 -3.39
C PRO A 93 -12.60 -0.77 -3.19
N ARG A 94 -12.56 -0.24 -1.96
CA ARG A 94 -13.09 1.10 -1.63
C ARG A 94 -12.11 2.25 -1.85
N TYR A 95 -10.82 1.96 -1.98
CA TYR A 95 -9.84 2.97 -2.33
C TYR A 95 -9.61 2.86 -3.84
N GLY A 96 -10.07 3.84 -4.61
CA GLY A 96 -9.59 4.08 -5.97
C GLY A 96 -8.60 5.23 -5.90
N LEU A 97 -7.42 5.10 -6.50
CA LEU A 97 -6.45 6.19 -6.49
C LEU A 97 -7.05 7.43 -7.19
N SER A 98 -7.17 8.54 -6.46
CA SER A 98 -6.83 9.83 -7.05
C SER A 98 -5.36 9.74 -7.41
N ARG A 99 -5.03 9.46 -8.68
CA ARG A 99 -3.65 9.48 -9.15
C ARG A 99 -2.99 10.77 -8.66
N PRO A 100 -1.81 10.73 -8.00
CA PRO A 100 -1.10 11.95 -7.73
C PRO A 100 -0.85 12.62 -9.08
N THR A 101 -1.33 13.85 -9.24
CA THR A 101 -0.82 14.74 -10.28
C THR A 101 0.70 14.71 -10.18
N PRO A 102 1.44 14.54 -11.30
CA PRO A 102 2.88 14.67 -11.27
C PRO A 102 3.19 16.01 -10.59
N PHE A 103 4.00 15.96 -9.53
CA PHE A 103 4.48 17.16 -8.88
C PHE A 103 5.05 18.06 -9.97
N GLY A 104 4.57 19.30 -9.97
CA GLY A 104 5.02 20.31 -10.92
C GLY A 104 6.54 20.33 -10.97
N LEU A 105 7.04 20.39 -12.21
CA LEU A 105 8.27 21.09 -12.51
C LEU A 105 8.22 22.41 -11.73
N ALA A 106 8.93 22.47 -10.60
CA ALA A 106 9.42 23.74 -10.11
C ALA A 106 10.35 24.23 -11.24
N ARG A 107 9.82 25.13 -12.07
CA ARG A 107 10.65 25.99 -12.89
C ARG A 107 11.31 26.97 -11.91
N ASP A 108 12.62 27.12 -12.11
CA ASP A 108 13.45 28.15 -11.50
C ASP A 108 12.84 29.56 -11.65
#